data_AF-A0A1E5VSD7-F1
#
_entry.id   AF-A0A1E5VSD7-F1
#
_cell.length_a   1.000
_cell.length_b   1.000
_cell.length_c   1.000
_cell.angle_alpha   90.00
_cell.angle_beta   90.00
_cell.angle_gamma   90.00
#
_symmetry.space_group_name_H-M   'P 1'
#
loop_
_entity.id
_entity.type
_entity.pdbx_description
1 polymer ?
#
loop_
_entity_poly.entity_id
_entity_poly.type
_entity_poly.pdbx_seq_one_letter_code
_entity_poly.pdbx_strand_id
1 'polypeptide(L)' 'LTPKELKRLMMVVANPRLFKVSDWFFNRKKDYKDCRPSGDVTNTLNMKPRDNLEWLKKIRLD' A
#
# COMPACT_ATOMS: atom_id res chain seq x y z
N LEU A 1 -13.35 7.44 20.54
CA LEU A 1 -13.52 7.41 19.07
C LEU A 1 -15.01 7.28 18.78
N THR A 2 -15.64 8.32 18.24
CA THR A 2 -17.05 8.22 17.80
C THR A 2 -17.16 7.50 16.45
N PRO A 3 -18.30 6.86 16.13
CA PRO A 3 -18.49 6.17 14.84
C PRO A 3 -18.24 7.08 13.62
N LYS A 4 -18.53 8.38 13.78
CA LYS A 4 -18.27 9.42 12.78
C LYS A 4 -16.77 9.63 12.53
N GLU A 5 -15.97 9.63 13.58
CA GLU A 5 -14.51 9.75 13.49
C GLU A 5 -13.89 8.51 12.83
N LEU A 6 -14.40 7.31 13.15
CA LEU A 6 -13.95 6.06 12.53
C LEU A 6 -14.21 6.05 11.02
N LYS A 7 -15.41 6.47 10.59
CA LYS A 7 -15.75 6.55 9.16
C LYS A 7 -14.87 7.56 8.42
N ARG A 8 -14.53 8.69 9.08
CA ARG A 8 -13.62 9.69 8.51
C ARG A 8 -12.21 9.13 8.35
N LEU A 9 -11.70 8.40 9.34
CA LEU A 9 -10.40 7.73 9.27
C LEU A 9 -10.36 6.69 8.15
N MET A 10 -11.39 5.84 8.04
CA MET A 10 -11.49 4.85 6.96
C MET A 10 -11.47 5.51 5.57
N MET A 11 -12.17 6.65 5.41
CA MET A 11 -12.18 7.40 4.15
C MET A 11 -10.80 8.00 3.81
N VAL A 12 -10.07 8.50 4.80
CA VAL A 12 -8.71 9.04 4.62
C VAL A 12 -7.74 7.92 4.23
N VAL A 13 -7.82 6.76 4.87
CA VAL A 13 -6.95 5.60 4.57
C VAL A 13 -7.26 5.01 3.19
N ALA A 14 -8.54 4.99 2.78
CA ALA A 14 -8.93 4.49 1.46
C ALA A 14 -8.49 5.42 0.32
N ASN A 15 -8.57 6.75 0.51
CA ASN A 15 -8.27 7.73 -0.54
C ASN A 15 -7.37 8.89 -0.05
N PRO A 16 -6.14 8.61 0.37
CA PRO A 16 -5.24 9.60 0.97
C PRO A 16 -4.91 10.79 0.05
N ARG A 17 -4.94 10.60 -1.28
CA ARG A 17 -4.73 11.67 -2.27
C ARG A 17 -5.79 12.78 -2.21
N LEU A 18 -7.03 12.44 -1.87
CA LEU A 18 -8.12 13.43 -1.74
C LEU A 18 -7.92 14.35 -0.52
N PHE A 19 -7.10 13.91 0.45
CA PHE A 19 -6.79 14.65 1.67
C PHE A 19 -5.43 15.34 1.64
N LYS A 20 -4.83 15.51 0.45
CA LYS A 20 -3.50 16.12 0.26
C LYS A 20 -2.39 15.42 1.04
N VAL A 21 -2.53 14.13 1.31
CA VAL A 21 -1.43 13.33 1.90
C VAL A 21 -0.36 13.18 0.83
N SER A 22 0.88 13.56 1.17
CA SER A 22 2.01 13.51 0.25
C SER A 22 2.47 12.08 0.00
N ASP A 23 3.04 11.83 -1.18
CA ASP A 23 3.41 10.49 -1.60
C ASP A 23 4.53 9.86 -0.74
N TRP A 24 5.29 10.67 0.00
CA TRP A 24 6.33 10.16 0.89
C TRP A 24 5.80 9.30 2.04
N PHE A 25 4.52 9.49 2.41
CA PHE A 25 3.82 8.72 3.44
C PHE A 25 3.32 7.35 2.94
N PHE A 26 3.39 7.05 1.64
CA PHE A 26 2.95 5.76 1.14
C PHE A 26 3.94 4.65 1.49
N ASN A 27 3.39 3.54 2.01
CA ASN A 27 4.15 2.34 2.40
C ASN A 27 4.96 1.76 1.24
N ARG A 28 4.48 1.91 0.01
CA ARG A 28 5.20 1.51 -1.20
C ARG A 28 5.31 2.70 -2.14
N LYS A 29 6.53 3.20 -2.38
CA LYS A 29 6.78 4.37 -3.23
C LYS A 29 6.89 4.04 -4.72
N LYS A 30 7.36 2.84 -5.05
CA LYS A 30 7.55 2.37 -6.42
C LYS A 30 7.23 0.89 -6.48
N ASP A 31 6.03 0.57 -6.96
CA ASP A 31 5.70 -0.80 -7.33
C ASP A 31 6.40 -1.16 -8.64
N TYR A 32 6.90 -2.39 -8.76
CA TYR A 32 7.58 -2.86 -9.97
C TYR A 32 6.60 -3.11 -11.12
N LYS A 33 5.31 -3.32 -10.81
CA LYS A 33 4.25 -3.53 -11.81
C LYS A 33 3.62 -2.21 -12.26
N ASP A 34 3.18 -1.40 -11.30
CA ASP A 34 2.29 -0.27 -11.60
C ASP A 34 2.99 1.09 -11.52
N CYS A 35 4.27 1.14 -11.08
CA CYS A 35 5.08 2.34 -10.92
C CYS A 35 4.42 3.49 -10.11
N ARG A 36 3.30 3.22 -9.44
CA ARG A 36 2.54 4.18 -8.64
C ARG A 36 2.73 3.92 -7.16
N PRO A 37 2.79 4.96 -6.33
CA PRO A 37 2.83 4.79 -4.89
C PRO A 37 1.47 4.29 -4.37
N SER A 38 1.50 3.27 -3.51
CA SER A 38 0.31 2.63 -2.94
C SER A 38 0.33 2.65 -1.41
N GLY A 39 -0.82 3.01 -0.82
CA GLY A 39 -1.08 2.84 0.61
C GLY A 39 -1.58 1.42 0.84
N ASP A 40 -0.66 0.50 1.13
CA ASP A 40 -1.03 -0.90 1.34
C ASP A 40 -1.74 -1.05 2.69
N VAL A 41 -3.03 -1.38 2.65
CA VAL A 41 -3.84 -1.73 3.82
C VAL A 41 -3.64 -3.23 4.11
N THR A 42 -3.84 -3.66 5.36
CA THR A 42 -3.42 -4.94 5.97
C THR A 42 -3.52 -6.19 5.07
N ASN A 43 -4.57 -6.33 4.26
CA ASN A 43 -4.71 -7.48 3.35
C ASN A 43 -3.71 -7.45 2.17
N THR A 44 -3.51 -6.28 1.58
CA THR A 44 -2.54 -6.07 0.49
C THR A 44 -1.09 -6.12 0.98
N LEU A 45 -0.86 -5.85 2.26
CA LEU A 45 0.46 -5.90 2.89
C LEU A 45 1.03 -7.33 2.94
N ASN A 46 0.19 -8.37 3.02
CA ASN A 46 0.66 -9.76 3.09
C ASN A 46 0.88 -10.40 1.72
N MET A 47 0.11 -10.01 0.70
CA MET A 47 0.18 -10.61 -0.64
C MET A 47 1.40 -10.11 -1.43
N LYS A 48 1.65 -8.81 -1.41
CA LYS A 48 2.74 -8.17 -2.17
C LYS A 48 4.16 -8.65 -1.81
N PRO A 49 4.56 -8.85 -0.54
CA PRO A 49 5.87 -9.39 -0.22
C PRO A 49 6.01 -10.86 -0.64
N ARG A 50 4.91 -11.63 -0.66
CA ARG A 50 4.92 -13.01 -1.17
C ARG A 50 5.17 -13.06 -2.66
N ASP A 51 4.47 -12.22 -3.44
CA ASP A 51 4.68 -12.13 -4.89
C ASP A 51 6.10 -11.67 -5.24
N ASN A 52 6.64 -10.70 -4.48
CA ASN A 52 8.02 -10.27 -4.65
C ASN A 52 9.01 -11.42 -4.34
N LEU A 53 8.77 -12.21 -3.29
CA LEU A 53 9.63 -13.35 -2.93
C LEU A 53 9.57 -14.45 -4.00
N GLU A 54 8.39 -14.75 -4.54
CA GLU A 54 8.24 -15.69 -5.65
C GLU A 54 8.93 -15.19 -6.93
N TRP A 55 8.90 -13.88 -7.19
CA TRP A 55 9.65 -13.28 -8.29
C TRP A 55 11.17 -13.35 -8.10
N LEU A 56 11.66 -13.11 -6.88
CA LEU A 56 13.08 -13.24 -6.55
C LEU A 56 13.58 -14.69 -6.72
N LYS A 57 12.78 -15.68 -6.33
CA LYS A 57 13.07 -17.10 -6.61
C LYS A 57 13.16 -17.39 -8.12
N LYS A 58 12.26 -16.82 -8.93
CA LYS A 58 12.25 -17.01 -10.39
C LYS A 58 13.46 -16.41 -11.10
N ILE A 59 14.04 -15.32 -10.60
CA ILE A 59 15.20 -14.68 -11.23
C ILE A 59 16.49 -15.45 -11.00
N ARG A 60 16.48 -16.50 -10.16
CA ARG A 60 17.67 -17.20 -9.69
C ARG A 60 18.60 -16.23 -8.96
N LEU A 61 18.24 -15.98 -7.72
CA LEU A 61 19.26 -15.93 -6.68
C LEU A 61 19.43 -17.36 -6.13
N ASP A 62 19.65 -18.30 -7.05
CA ASP A 62 20.15 -19.66 -6.85
C ASP A 62 21.39 -19.78 -7.76
#